data_AF-A0A5C7W850-F1
#
_entry.id   AF-A0A5C7W850-F1
#
_cell.length_a   1.000
_cell.length_b   1.000
_cell.length_c   1.000
_cell.angle_alpha   90.00
_cell.angle_beta   90.00
_cell.angle_gamma   90.00
#
_symmetry.space_group_name_H-M   'P 1'
#
loop_
_entity.id
_entity.type
_entity.pdbx_description
1 polymer ?
#
loop_
_entity_poly.entity_id
_entity_poly.type
_entity_poly.pdbx_seq_one_letter_code
_entity_poly.pdbx_strand_id
1 'polypeptide(L)'
;MQWIFMLVGLVLGALAGESVTSALLGGLIGLGLGQALRLQQLGADNARLREELKGFAERFERGTTAMVERLTRLESGQSATAEPAAPAAAADVPPKPEPEAAVLPIPVPVAPQPLPESPADELVWELPELPAAAAVAMQPAAAPAQPQPPRPAIPRPPAPPREPSPIERAIDIAQAWLLGGNTVLRVGVVLLFLGLAFLLRYATEGMVVPVELRYAGVAASAIALLGLGWWLRRRNPNYGLMLQGTGIAVLYLTVFAAMRLHPLLDPKLALGLLVLVTAFSAILAVAQNALGLAVAAALGGFAAPILTSTGSGNHVALFSYFILLNAGILAIAWFKAWRLLNLVGFLGTFGIGFAWGLRSYTP
;
A
#
# COMPACT_ATOMS: atom_id res chain seq x y z
N MET A 1 1.82 -7.04 -8.57
CA MET A 1 1.25 -8.39 -8.40
C MET A 1 0.77 -8.71 -6.97
N GLN A 2 1.24 -8.04 -5.89
CA GLN A 2 0.88 -8.42 -4.50
C GLN A 2 -0.61 -8.33 -4.14
N TRP A 3 -1.34 -7.39 -4.75
CA TRP A 3 -2.77 -7.22 -4.56
C TRP A 3 -3.60 -8.43 -5.04
N ILE A 4 -3.04 -9.28 -5.91
CA ILE A 4 -3.70 -10.49 -6.41
C ILE A 4 -3.82 -11.53 -5.30
N PHE A 5 -2.75 -11.77 -4.53
CA PHE A 5 -2.80 -12.72 -3.40
C PHE A 5 -3.71 -12.23 -2.27
N MET A 6 -3.78 -10.90 -2.07
CA MET A 6 -4.77 -10.29 -1.17
C MET A 6 -6.21 -10.55 -1.64
N LEU A 7 -6.50 -10.32 -2.92
CA LEU A 7 -7.82 -10.53 -3.49
C LEU A 7 -8.22 -12.00 -3.48
N VAL A 8 -7.30 -12.90 -3.81
CA VAL A 8 -7.52 -14.35 -3.75
C VAL A 8 -7.78 -14.80 -2.30
N GLY A 9 -7.00 -14.30 -1.34
CA GLY A 9 -7.23 -14.55 0.08
C GLY A 9 -8.56 -14.00 0.59
N LEU A 10 -8.97 -12.82 0.12
CA LEU A 10 -10.24 -12.19 0.49
C LEU A 10 -11.44 -12.97 -0.05
N VAL A 11 -11.35 -13.45 -1.29
CA VAL A 11 -12.38 -14.30 -1.91
C VAL A 11 -12.45 -15.67 -1.23
N LEU A 12 -11.32 -16.31 -0.93
CA LEU A 12 -11.28 -17.59 -0.21
C LEU A 12 -11.80 -17.46 1.23
N GLY A 13 -11.48 -16.36 1.92
CA GLY A 13 -12.00 -16.07 3.25
C GLY A 13 -13.50 -15.79 3.29
N ALA A 14 -14.04 -15.16 2.23
CA ALA A 14 -15.47 -14.93 2.07
C ALA A 14 -16.25 -16.22 1.71
N LEU A 15 -15.60 -17.16 1.02
CA LEU A 15 -16.18 -18.46 0.70
C LEU A 15 -16.13 -19.44 1.88
N ALA A 16 -15.11 -19.33 2.75
CA ALA A 16 -14.93 -20.19 3.92
C ALA A 16 -15.81 -19.77 5.12
N GLY A 17 -16.35 -18.55 5.13
CA GLY A 17 -17.31 -18.12 6.14
C GLY A 17 -18.18 -16.97 5.65
N GLU A 18 -19.47 -17.01 5.99
CA GLU A 18 -20.47 -16.00 5.61
C GLU A 18 -20.26 -14.62 6.28
N SER A 19 -19.19 -14.47 7.07
CA SER A 19 -18.90 -13.26 7.84
C SER A 19 -17.90 -12.34 7.12
N VAL A 20 -18.07 -11.03 7.30
CA VAL A 20 -17.09 -10.03 6.81
C VAL A 20 -15.71 -10.24 7.48
N THR A 21 -15.71 -10.78 8.70
CA THR A 21 -14.50 -11.08 9.47
C THR A 21 -13.66 -12.19 8.84
N SER A 22 -14.29 -13.25 8.30
CA SER A 22 -13.58 -14.34 7.60
C SER A 22 -12.98 -13.88 6.26
N ALA A 23 -13.66 -12.97 5.55
CA ALA A 23 -13.11 -12.34 4.35
C ALA A 23 -11.87 -11.45 4.64
N LEU A 24 -11.93 -10.65 5.71
CA LEU A 24 -10.79 -9.80 6.11
C LEU A 24 -9.60 -10.63 6.61
N LEU A 25 -9.84 -11.68 7.39
CA LEU A 25 -8.79 -12.61 7.84
C LEU A 25 -8.15 -13.34 6.65
N GLY A 26 -8.96 -13.81 5.69
CA GLY A 26 -8.44 -14.41 4.46
C GLY A 26 -7.60 -13.43 3.63
N GLY A 27 -8.04 -12.17 3.53
CA GLY A 27 -7.28 -11.11 2.85
C GLY A 27 -5.93 -10.80 3.51
N LEU A 28 -5.87 -10.77 4.84
CA LEU A 28 -4.64 -10.58 5.61
C LEU A 28 -3.68 -11.76 5.45
N ILE A 29 -4.18 -13.00 5.49
CA ILE A 29 -3.37 -14.21 5.28
C ILE A 29 -2.83 -14.25 3.85
N GLY A 30 -3.66 -13.90 2.85
CA GLY A 30 -3.25 -13.80 1.45
C GLY A 30 -2.18 -12.72 1.22
N LEU A 31 -2.28 -11.57 1.90
CA LEU A 31 -1.23 -10.56 1.91
C LEU A 31 0.06 -11.06 2.54
N GLY A 32 -0.03 -11.75 3.68
CA GLY A 32 1.11 -12.32 4.39
C GLY A 32 1.89 -13.32 3.52
N LEU A 33 1.19 -14.24 2.87
CA LEU A 33 1.76 -15.20 1.92
C LEU A 33 2.40 -14.50 0.72
N GLY A 34 1.73 -13.49 0.16
CA GLY A 34 2.26 -12.70 -0.95
C GLY A 34 3.52 -11.89 -0.58
N GLN A 35 3.64 -11.46 0.68
CA GLN A 35 4.87 -10.82 1.18
C GLN A 35 5.98 -11.83 1.44
N ALA A 36 5.68 -12.99 2.02
CA ALA A 36 6.65 -14.04 2.30
C ALA A 36 7.31 -14.56 1.02
N LEU A 37 6.52 -14.84 -0.03
CA LEU A 37 7.04 -15.30 -1.33
C LEU A 37 7.91 -14.23 -2.00
N ARG A 38 7.56 -12.95 -1.86
CA ARG A 38 8.38 -11.84 -2.39
C ARG A 38 9.70 -11.71 -1.63
N LEU A 39 9.69 -11.88 -0.31
CA LEU A 39 10.91 -11.84 0.50
C LEU A 39 11.86 -12.98 0.11
N GLN A 40 11.32 -14.17 -0.16
CA GLN A 40 12.12 -15.30 -0.66
C GLN A 40 12.68 -15.04 -2.06
N GLN A 41 11.87 -14.49 -2.98
CA GLN A 41 12.34 -14.12 -4.32
C GLN A 41 13.44 -13.05 -4.26
N LEU A 42 13.26 -12.01 -3.45
CA LEU A 42 14.28 -10.97 -3.23
C LEU A 42 15.57 -11.53 -2.62
N GLY A 43 15.47 -12.57 -1.77
CA GLY A 43 16.63 -13.28 -1.24
C GLY A 43 17.39 -14.04 -2.33
N ALA A 44 16.68 -14.74 -3.21
CA ALA A 44 17.27 -15.47 -4.33
C ALA A 44 17.91 -14.53 -5.36
N ASP A 45 17.27 -13.40 -5.67
CA ASP A 45 17.81 -12.39 -6.59
C ASP A 45 19.09 -11.76 -6.02
N ASN A 46 19.13 -11.46 -4.71
CA ASN A 46 20.34 -10.97 -4.05
C ASN A 46 21.48 -12.00 -4.06
N ALA A 47 21.18 -13.29 -3.93
CA ALA A 47 22.19 -14.34 -4.01
C ALA A 47 22.79 -14.41 -5.42
N ARG A 48 21.95 -14.37 -6.47
CA ARG A 48 22.40 -14.33 -7.87
C ARG A 48 23.24 -13.11 -8.18
N LEU A 49 22.81 -11.92 -7.76
CA LEU A 49 23.58 -10.68 -7.93
C LEU A 49 24.96 -10.77 -7.26
N ARG A 50 25.05 -11.40 -6.08
CA ARG A 50 26.33 -11.60 -5.39
C ARG A 50 27.25 -12.58 -6.14
N GLU A 51 26.70 -13.63 -6.73
CA GLU A 51 27.48 -14.56 -7.57
C GLU A 51 27.97 -13.88 -8.86
N GLU A 52 27.12 -13.10 -9.52
CA GLU A 52 27.52 -12.31 -10.70
C GLU A 52 28.62 -11.29 -10.38
N LEU A 53 28.51 -10.60 -9.24
CA LEU A 53 29.53 -9.66 -8.76
C LEU A 53 30.86 -10.37 -8.47
N LYS A 54 30.83 -11.54 -7.84
CA LYS A 54 32.04 -12.36 -7.62
C LYS A 54 32.66 -12.80 -8.95
N GLY A 55 31.85 -13.33 -9.86
CA GLY A 55 32.33 -13.74 -11.18
C GLY A 55 32.84 -12.57 -12.02
N PHE A 56 32.34 -11.36 -11.82
CA PHE A 56 32.90 -10.15 -12.41
C PHE A 56 34.25 -9.78 -11.77
N ALA A 57 34.34 -9.79 -10.43
CA ALA A 57 35.57 -9.51 -9.71
C ALA A 57 36.71 -10.45 -10.11
N GLU A 58 36.45 -11.76 -10.17
CA GLU A 58 37.45 -12.75 -10.60
C GLU A 58 37.90 -12.59 -12.06
N ARG A 59 36.99 -12.16 -12.94
CA ARG A 59 37.35 -11.85 -14.34
C ARG A 59 38.18 -10.60 -14.44
N PHE A 60 37.87 -9.59 -13.61
CA PHE A 60 38.61 -8.34 -13.55
C PHE A 60 40.03 -8.58 -13.01
N GLU A 61 40.17 -9.32 -11.91
CA GLU A 61 41.47 -9.69 -11.35
C GLU A 61 42.33 -10.43 -12.37
N ARG A 62 41.79 -11.45 -13.06
CA ARG A 62 42.49 -12.17 -14.13
C ARG A 62 42.90 -11.26 -15.30
N GLY A 63 42.04 -10.31 -15.67
CA GLY A 63 42.37 -9.31 -16.69
C GLY A 63 43.53 -8.41 -16.26
N THR A 64 43.52 -7.94 -15.01
CA THR A 64 44.57 -7.09 -14.47
C THR A 64 45.91 -7.81 -14.35
N THR A 65 45.92 -9.07 -13.87
CA THR A 65 47.16 -9.85 -13.76
C THR A 65 47.74 -10.18 -15.13
N ALA A 66 46.91 -10.56 -16.11
CA ALA A 66 47.37 -10.80 -17.48
C ALA A 66 47.94 -9.53 -18.13
N MET A 67 47.38 -8.35 -17.82
CA MET A 67 47.88 -7.08 -18.34
C MET A 67 49.20 -6.67 -17.68
N VAL A 68 49.33 -6.86 -16.37
CA VAL A 68 50.58 -6.65 -15.64
C VAL A 68 51.67 -7.59 -16.16
N GLU A 69 51.36 -8.86 -16.42
CA GLU A 69 52.33 -9.81 -16.98
C GLU A 69 52.78 -9.42 -18.40
N ARG A 70 51.88 -8.88 -19.22
CA ARG A 70 52.25 -8.35 -20.54
C ARG A 70 53.13 -7.11 -20.43
N LEU A 71 52.82 -6.21 -19.51
CA LEU A 71 53.63 -5.00 -19.28
C LEU A 71 55.02 -5.36 -18.74
N THR A 72 55.12 -6.29 -17.79
CA THR A 72 56.42 -6.74 -17.26
C THR A 72 57.24 -7.47 -18.31
N ARG A 73 56.62 -8.26 -19.19
CA ARG A 73 57.28 -8.93 -20.32
C ARG A 73 57.79 -7.93 -21.38
N LEU A 74 57.06 -6.83 -21.59
CA LEU A 74 57.48 -5.73 -22.46
C LEU A 74 58.62 -4.91 -21.83
N GLU A 75 58.54 -4.62 -20.53
CA GLU A 75 59.58 -3.89 -19.79
C GLU A 75 60.87 -4.69 -19.60
N SER A 76 60.78 -6.02 -19.46
CA SER A 76 61.95 -6.90 -19.31
C SER A 76 62.71 -7.16 -20.63
N GLY A 77 62.35 -6.48 -21.72
CA GLY A 77 63.06 -6.55 -23.00
C GLY A 77 63.00 -7.90 -23.72
N GLN A 78 62.12 -8.82 -23.30
CA GLN A 78 61.87 -10.09 -24.00
C GLN A 78 60.88 -9.86 -25.15
N SER A 79 61.31 -9.10 -26.15
CA SER A 79 60.76 -9.26 -27.51
C SER A 79 61.48 -10.44 -28.16
N ALA A 80 60.92 -11.63 -28.03
CA ALA A 80 61.27 -12.77 -28.86
C ALA A 80 60.04 -13.16 -29.70
N THR A 81 60.07 -12.72 -30.95
CA THR A 81 59.49 -13.33 -32.14
C THR A 81 58.87 -14.72 -31.93
N ALA A 82 57.55 -14.82 -32.08
CA ALA A 82 56.87 -15.97 -32.68
C ALA A 82 55.38 -15.64 -32.87
N GLU A 83 55.10 -14.94 -33.96
CA GLU A 83 53.86 -15.15 -34.69
C GLU A 83 53.97 -16.53 -35.37
N PRO A 84 52.94 -17.39 -35.27
CA PRO A 84 52.58 -18.19 -36.41
C PRO A 84 51.18 -17.82 -36.89
N ALA A 85 51.17 -17.49 -38.17
CA ALA A 85 50.03 -17.30 -39.03
C ALA A 85 48.93 -18.36 -38.87
N ALA A 86 47.70 -17.90 -39.12
CA ALA A 86 46.55 -18.73 -39.47
C ALA A 86 46.86 -19.74 -40.59
N PRO A 87 46.05 -20.81 -40.70
CA PRO A 87 45.68 -21.32 -42.01
C PRO A 87 44.15 -21.32 -42.20
N ALA A 88 43.74 -20.69 -43.30
CA ALA A 88 42.49 -20.94 -44.00
C ALA A 88 42.74 -21.90 -45.19
N ALA A 89 41.69 -22.62 -45.61
CA ALA A 89 41.54 -23.59 -46.72
C ALA A 89 41.85 -25.05 -46.34
N ALA A 90 41.07 -26.08 -46.68
CA ALA A 90 39.98 -26.29 -47.65
C ALA A 90 39.06 -27.44 -47.13
N ALA A 91 37.73 -27.31 -47.13
CA ALA A 91 36.77 -27.86 -48.13
C ALA A 91 36.94 -29.36 -48.48
N ASP A 92 36.02 -30.22 -48.00
CA ASP A 92 35.40 -31.31 -48.78
C ASP A 92 34.10 -31.83 -48.11
N VAL A 93 33.11 -32.19 -48.93
CA VAL A 93 31.72 -32.60 -48.61
C VAL A 93 31.43 -33.96 -49.33
N PRO A 94 30.22 -34.58 -49.24
CA PRO A 94 29.71 -35.79 -48.52
C PRO A 94 29.68 -37.09 -49.42
N PRO A 95 28.89 -38.22 -49.25
CA PRO A 95 27.76 -38.59 -48.35
C PRO A 95 27.64 -40.06 -47.78
N LYS A 96 26.74 -40.24 -46.76
CA LYS A 96 25.67 -41.28 -46.44
C LYS A 96 25.90 -42.81 -46.74
N PRO A 97 25.39 -43.86 -46.01
CA PRO A 97 24.13 -44.00 -45.22
C PRO A 97 24.14 -44.75 -43.84
N GLU A 98 23.02 -44.57 -43.12
CA GLU A 98 22.34 -45.42 -42.10
C GLU A 98 22.30 -46.93 -42.41
N PRO A 99 21.95 -47.87 -41.47
CA PRO A 99 20.79 -47.79 -40.54
C PRO A 99 20.89 -48.50 -39.15
N GLU A 100 19.82 -48.30 -38.34
CA GLU A 100 19.24 -49.17 -37.29
C GLU A 100 20.03 -49.43 -35.97
N ALA A 101 19.45 -49.54 -34.78
CA ALA A 101 18.05 -49.67 -34.38
C ALA A 101 17.86 -49.11 -32.95
N ALA A 102 16.66 -48.61 -32.73
CA ALA A 102 15.80 -48.68 -31.54
C ALA A 102 16.42 -48.55 -30.13
N VAL A 103 15.86 -47.62 -29.32
CA VAL A 103 14.85 -47.89 -28.28
C VAL A 103 14.74 -46.64 -27.38
N LEU A 104 13.51 -46.12 -27.23
CA LEU A 104 13.13 -45.07 -26.28
C LEU A 104 13.40 -45.51 -24.84
N PRO A 105 13.66 -44.59 -23.90
CA PRO A 105 12.77 -44.59 -22.75
C PRO A 105 12.27 -43.23 -22.28
N ILE A 106 10.99 -43.29 -21.95
CA ILE A 106 10.14 -42.42 -21.14
C ILE A 106 10.71 -42.32 -19.70
N PRO A 107 10.60 -41.17 -19.00
CA PRO A 107 10.90 -41.10 -17.58
C PRO A 107 9.68 -41.61 -16.76
N VAL A 108 9.89 -42.64 -15.95
CA VAL A 108 8.96 -43.07 -14.89
C VAL A 108 9.79 -43.41 -13.63
N PRO A 109 9.16 -43.56 -12.45
CA PRO A 109 9.10 -42.58 -11.39
C PRO A 109 10.05 -42.94 -10.23
N VAL A 110 10.71 -41.97 -9.61
CA VAL A 110 11.36 -42.23 -8.31
C VAL A 110 10.28 -42.17 -7.23
N ALA A 111 9.96 -43.36 -6.73
CA ALA A 111 9.13 -43.60 -5.55
C ALA A 111 9.80 -43.06 -4.26
N PRO A 112 9.02 -42.88 -3.18
CA PRO A 112 9.37 -42.04 -2.04
C PRO A 112 10.31 -42.74 -1.06
N GLN A 113 11.25 -41.98 -0.49
CA GLN A 113 12.03 -42.44 0.67
C GLN A 113 11.37 -42.02 1.99
N PRO A 114 11.55 -42.81 3.06
CA PRO A 114 10.67 -42.85 4.21
C PRO A 114 10.98 -41.76 5.24
N LEU A 115 9.93 -41.37 5.95
CA LEU A 115 9.96 -40.57 7.17
C LEU A 115 10.84 -41.24 8.24
N PRO A 116 11.66 -40.49 8.99
CA PRO A 116 11.98 -40.89 10.35
C PRO A 116 10.75 -40.63 11.23
N GLU A 117 10.16 -41.71 11.71
CA GLU A 117 9.25 -41.72 12.85
C GLU A 117 9.98 -41.20 14.10
N SER A 118 9.38 -40.22 14.76
CA SER A 118 9.61 -39.93 16.17
C SER A 118 8.31 -39.43 16.77
N PRO A 119 8.10 -39.69 18.07
CA PRO A 119 6.89 -40.34 18.53
C PRO A 119 5.74 -39.37 18.71
N ALA A 120 4.54 -39.92 18.72
CA ALA A 120 3.37 -39.28 19.26
C ALA A 120 3.66 -38.86 20.72
N ASP A 121 3.95 -37.58 20.93
CA ASP A 121 3.65 -36.92 22.21
C ASP A 121 2.13 -36.78 22.27
N GLU A 122 1.53 -37.86 22.75
CA GLU A 122 0.20 -37.92 23.32
C GLU A 122 0.10 -36.76 24.32
N LEU A 123 -0.65 -35.72 23.95
CA LEU A 123 -1.10 -34.68 24.87
C LEU A 123 -2.06 -35.33 25.87
N VAL A 124 -1.47 -36.03 26.84
CA VAL A 124 -2.13 -36.52 28.03
C VAL A 124 -2.59 -35.30 28.81
N TRP A 125 -3.92 -35.15 28.88
CA TRP A 125 -4.57 -34.25 29.82
C TRP A 125 -4.39 -34.78 31.23
N GLU A 126 -3.28 -34.45 31.88
CA GLU A 126 -3.20 -34.52 33.33
C GLU A 126 -4.02 -33.37 33.91
N LEU A 127 -5.20 -33.72 34.44
CA LEU A 127 -5.90 -32.87 35.40
C LEU A 127 -4.92 -32.51 36.52
N PRO A 128 -4.89 -31.25 36.99
CA PRO A 128 -4.25 -30.95 38.25
C PRO A 128 -4.88 -31.84 39.33
N GLU A 129 -4.07 -32.72 39.91
CA GLU A 129 -4.43 -33.45 41.12
C GLU A 129 -4.83 -32.43 42.17
N LEU A 130 -6.09 -32.52 42.61
CA LEU A 130 -6.53 -31.87 43.84
C LEU A 130 -5.52 -32.22 44.93
N PRO A 131 -4.93 -31.24 45.65
CA PRO A 131 -4.12 -31.56 46.79
C PRO A 131 -4.96 -32.40 47.75
N ALA A 132 -4.55 -33.65 47.90
CA ALA A 132 -5.02 -34.53 48.94
C ALA A 132 -4.88 -33.79 50.27
N ALA A 133 -6.02 -33.65 50.95
CA ALA A 133 -6.14 -33.58 52.40
C ALA A 133 -4.89 -33.09 53.13
N ALA A 134 -4.60 -31.79 53.06
CA ALA A 134 -3.84 -31.15 54.11
C ALA A 134 -4.73 -31.13 55.34
N ALA A 135 -4.35 -31.95 56.32
CA ALA A 135 -5.02 -32.19 57.58
C ALA A 135 -5.72 -30.94 58.12
N VAL A 136 -7.04 -31.02 58.27
CA VAL A 136 -7.78 -30.15 59.19
C VAL A 136 -7.16 -30.40 60.56
N ALA A 137 -6.33 -29.46 61.02
CA ALA A 137 -6.04 -29.34 62.43
C ALA A 137 -7.40 -29.19 63.12
N MET A 138 -7.80 -30.20 63.90
CA MET A 138 -8.98 -30.14 64.76
C MET A 138 -8.82 -28.94 65.69
N GLN A 139 -9.40 -27.81 65.30
CA GLN A 139 -9.69 -26.72 66.22
C GLN A 139 -10.80 -27.21 67.15
N PRO A 140 -10.67 -27.02 68.48
CA PRO A 140 -11.65 -27.51 69.45
C PRO A 140 -13.04 -26.99 69.10
N ALA A 141 -14.03 -27.89 69.16
CA ALA A 141 -15.44 -27.58 68.97
C ALA A 141 -15.85 -26.37 69.83
N ALA A 142 -15.96 -25.21 69.19
CA ALA A 142 -16.63 -24.04 69.75
C ALA A 142 -18.11 -24.10 69.37
N ALA A 143 -18.94 -23.81 70.37
CA ALA A 143 -20.39 -23.90 70.47
C ALA A 143 -21.21 -23.59 69.19
N PRO A 144 -22.43 -24.16 69.07
CA PRO A 144 -23.29 -23.97 67.90
C PRO A 144 -23.57 -22.48 67.64
N ALA A 145 -23.13 -22.01 66.47
CA ALA A 145 -23.45 -20.70 65.95
C ALA A 145 -24.95 -20.61 65.69
N GLN A 146 -25.61 -19.64 66.32
CA GLN A 146 -27.01 -19.33 66.08
C GLN A 146 -27.23 -18.94 64.60
N PRO A 147 -28.36 -19.30 63.96
CA PRO A 147 -28.63 -18.92 62.58
C PRO A 147 -28.71 -17.40 62.46
N GLN A 148 -27.74 -16.78 61.79
CA GLN A 148 -27.87 -15.39 61.36
C GLN A 148 -28.91 -15.32 60.23
N PRO A 149 -29.89 -14.39 60.28
CA PRO A 149 -30.86 -14.22 59.22
C PRO A 149 -30.17 -13.84 57.90
N PRO A 150 -30.68 -14.30 56.74
CA PRO A 150 -30.07 -14.02 55.45
C PRO A 150 -30.04 -12.50 55.21
N ARG A 151 -28.85 -11.92 55.05
CA ARG A 151 -28.72 -10.53 54.61
C ARG A 151 -29.29 -10.41 53.19
N PRO A 152 -30.10 -9.39 52.90
CA PRO A 152 -30.55 -9.13 51.54
C PRO A 152 -29.35 -8.89 50.63
N ALA A 153 -29.25 -9.65 49.53
CA ALA A 153 -28.27 -9.39 48.49
C ALA A 153 -28.60 -8.04 47.84
N ILE A 154 -27.70 -7.06 47.98
CA ILE A 154 -27.81 -5.79 47.26
C ILE A 154 -27.64 -6.11 45.77
N PRO A 155 -28.62 -5.76 44.90
CA PRO A 155 -28.46 -5.95 43.46
C PRO A 155 -27.23 -5.18 42.97
N ARG A 156 -26.26 -5.88 42.36
CA ARG A 156 -25.16 -5.20 41.68
C ARG A 156 -25.75 -4.37 40.52
N PRO A 157 -25.39 -3.09 40.38
CA PRO A 157 -25.77 -2.31 39.20
C PRO A 157 -25.26 -3.02 37.93
N PRO A 158 -26.03 -3.04 36.83
CA PRO A 158 -25.55 -3.57 35.56
C PRO A 158 -24.31 -2.76 35.14
N ALA A 159 -23.26 -3.47 34.69
CA ALA A 159 -22.07 -2.84 34.16
C ALA A 159 -22.45 -1.91 32.99
N PRO A 160 -21.88 -0.69 32.90
CA PRO A 160 -22.16 0.20 31.78
C PRO A 160 -21.78 -0.47 30.46
N PRO A 161 -22.54 -0.24 29.36
CA PRO A 161 -22.22 -0.79 28.06
C PRO A 161 -20.79 -0.42 27.68
N ARG A 162 -20.00 -1.41 27.24
CA ARG A 162 -18.65 -1.17 26.70
C ARG A 162 -18.76 -0.15 25.57
N GLU A 163 -18.10 1.00 25.71
CA GLU A 163 -18.08 2.00 24.65
C GLU A 163 -17.42 1.38 23.41
N PRO A 164 -18.06 1.42 22.23
CA PRO A 164 -17.49 0.86 21.02
C PRO A 164 -16.20 1.60 20.68
N SER A 165 -15.18 0.81 20.33
CA SER A 165 -13.88 1.28 19.89
C SER A 165 -14.03 2.21 18.68
N PRO A 166 -13.10 3.16 18.46
CA PRO A 166 -13.18 4.09 17.32
C PRO A 166 -13.23 3.38 15.96
N ILE A 167 -12.73 2.14 15.88
CA ILE A 167 -12.74 1.29 14.68
C ILE A 167 -14.14 0.70 14.47
N GLU A 168 -14.77 0.14 15.50
CA GLU A 168 -16.16 -0.35 15.43
C GLU A 168 -17.11 0.78 15.05
N ARG A 169 -16.92 1.97 15.63
CA ARG A 169 -17.71 3.16 15.30
C ARG A 169 -17.55 3.58 13.83
N ALA A 170 -16.34 3.49 13.29
CA ALA A 170 -16.08 3.77 11.87
C ALA A 170 -16.73 2.73 10.94
N ILE A 171 -16.73 1.45 11.34
CA ILE A 171 -17.38 0.37 10.60
C ILE A 171 -18.90 0.53 10.62
N ASP A 172 -19.49 0.85 11.77
CA ASP A 172 -20.92 1.10 11.91
C ASP A 172 -21.37 2.31 11.09
N ILE A 173 -20.57 3.38 11.09
CA ILE A 173 -20.81 4.55 10.22
C ILE A 173 -20.73 4.15 8.74
N ALA A 174 -19.75 3.33 8.36
CA ALA A 174 -19.60 2.85 6.98
C ALA A 174 -20.77 1.94 6.58
N GLN A 175 -21.22 1.04 7.45
CA GLN A 175 -22.36 0.16 7.20
C GLN A 175 -23.68 0.94 7.16
N ALA A 176 -23.92 1.86 8.09
CA ALA A 176 -25.08 2.74 8.07
C ALA A 176 -25.07 3.66 6.83
N TRP A 177 -23.89 4.07 6.36
CA TRP A 177 -23.74 4.82 5.13
C TRP A 177 -24.06 3.97 3.88
N LEU A 178 -23.65 2.70 3.90
CA LEU A 178 -23.83 1.76 2.80
C LEU A 178 -25.24 1.14 2.77
N LEU A 179 -25.94 1.00 3.90
CA LEU A 179 -27.25 0.34 4.00
C LEU A 179 -28.39 1.31 4.36
N GLY A 180 -28.08 2.56 4.70
CA GLY A 180 -29.07 3.53 5.19
C GLY A 180 -29.74 4.38 4.11
N GLY A 181 -31.07 4.29 4.04
CA GLY A 181 -32.04 5.33 3.64
C GLY A 181 -32.08 5.81 2.19
N ASN A 182 -30.99 5.65 1.41
CA ASN A 182 -30.97 5.94 -0.03
C ASN A 182 -29.80 5.25 -0.76
N THR A 183 -29.41 4.05 -0.31
CA THR A 183 -28.27 3.30 -0.87
C THR A 183 -28.42 3.06 -2.36
N VAL A 184 -29.62 2.64 -2.80
CA VAL A 184 -29.86 2.26 -4.20
C VAL A 184 -29.63 3.44 -5.14
N LEU A 185 -30.07 4.66 -4.78
CA LEU A 185 -29.78 5.85 -5.59
C LEU A 185 -28.30 6.23 -5.55
N ARG A 186 -27.66 6.13 -4.36
CA ARG A 186 -26.23 6.46 -4.20
C ARG A 186 -25.35 5.54 -5.04
N VAL A 187 -25.56 4.24 -4.90
CA VAL A 187 -24.88 3.19 -5.67
C VAL A 187 -25.25 3.31 -7.14
N GLY A 188 -26.52 3.55 -7.47
CA GLY A 188 -27.01 3.74 -8.83
C GLY A 188 -26.29 4.86 -9.57
N VAL A 189 -26.14 6.04 -8.96
CA VAL A 189 -25.45 7.16 -9.62
C VAL A 189 -23.93 6.93 -9.70
N VAL A 190 -23.32 6.28 -8.71
CA VAL A 190 -21.90 5.89 -8.80
C VAL A 190 -21.69 4.88 -9.94
N LEU A 191 -22.57 3.89 -10.07
CA LEU A 191 -22.54 2.91 -11.14
C LEU A 191 -22.83 3.53 -12.52
N LEU A 192 -23.77 4.48 -12.61
CA LEU A 192 -24.09 5.17 -13.86
C LEU A 192 -22.90 6.03 -14.31
N PHE A 193 -22.26 6.74 -13.37
CA PHE A 193 -21.06 7.51 -13.65
C PHE A 193 -19.89 6.61 -14.08
N LEU A 194 -19.65 5.52 -13.34
CA LEU A 194 -18.60 4.57 -13.64
C LEU A 194 -18.85 3.88 -14.99
N GLY A 195 -20.10 3.48 -15.25
CA GLY A 195 -20.54 2.91 -16.51
C GLY A 195 -20.38 3.88 -17.67
N LEU A 196 -20.73 5.16 -17.50
CA LEU A 196 -20.51 6.18 -18.52
C LEU A 196 -19.02 6.41 -18.78
N ALA A 197 -18.19 6.44 -17.74
CA ALA A 197 -16.73 6.57 -17.87
C ALA A 197 -16.12 5.36 -18.59
N PHE A 198 -16.58 4.14 -18.28
CA PHE A 198 -16.16 2.92 -19.00
C PHE A 198 -16.68 2.88 -20.43
N LEU A 199 -17.92 3.31 -20.69
CA LEU A 199 -18.48 3.39 -22.04
C LEU A 199 -17.68 4.36 -22.89
N LEU A 200 -17.30 5.51 -22.33
CA LEU A 200 -16.42 6.47 -23.01
C LEU A 200 -15.03 5.89 -23.27
N ARG A 201 -14.44 5.20 -22.28
CA ARG A 201 -13.15 4.51 -22.45
C ARG A 201 -13.21 3.43 -23.52
N TYR A 202 -14.25 2.59 -23.51
CA TYR A 202 -14.46 1.53 -24.48
C TYR A 202 -14.72 2.09 -25.88
N ALA A 203 -15.48 3.18 -25.99
CA ALA A 203 -15.66 3.91 -27.26
C ALA A 203 -14.35 4.48 -27.81
N THR A 204 -13.33 4.67 -26.96
CA THR A 204 -11.98 5.07 -27.36
C THR A 204 -10.99 3.90 -27.49
N GLU A 205 -11.38 2.67 -27.13
CA GLU A 205 -10.56 1.47 -27.31
C GLU A 205 -10.55 1.10 -28.80
N GLY A 206 -9.44 1.45 -29.47
CA GLY A 206 -9.27 1.35 -30.92
C GLY A 206 -8.71 2.64 -31.54
N MET A 207 -8.81 3.76 -30.82
CA MET A 207 -8.10 4.99 -31.17
C MET A 207 -6.77 5.05 -30.41
N VAL A 208 -5.68 5.35 -31.12
CA VAL A 208 -4.40 5.70 -30.49
C VAL A 208 -4.56 7.09 -29.87
N VAL A 209 -5.22 7.14 -28.72
CA VAL A 209 -5.44 8.40 -28.00
C VAL A 209 -4.12 8.83 -27.37
N PRO A 210 -3.58 10.01 -27.74
CA PRO A 210 -2.41 10.59 -27.10
C PRO A 210 -2.57 10.62 -25.59
N VAL A 211 -1.46 10.46 -24.86
CA VAL A 211 -1.49 10.38 -23.39
C VAL A 211 -2.09 11.66 -22.78
N GLU A 212 -1.86 12.80 -23.40
CA GLU A 212 -2.41 14.11 -23.02
C GLU A 212 -3.93 14.11 -23.05
N LEU A 213 -4.54 13.52 -24.09
CA LEU A 213 -6.00 13.43 -24.23
C LEU A 213 -6.63 12.50 -23.19
N ARG A 214 -5.90 11.46 -22.74
CA ARG A 214 -6.36 10.59 -21.65
C ARG A 214 -6.43 11.35 -20.32
N TYR A 215 -5.37 12.08 -19.97
CA TYR A 215 -5.35 12.92 -18.77
C TYR A 215 -6.38 14.06 -18.85
N ALA A 216 -6.55 14.67 -20.02
CA ALA A 216 -7.58 15.69 -20.26
C ALA A 216 -8.99 15.11 -20.09
N GLY A 217 -9.26 13.89 -20.58
CA GLY A 217 -10.54 13.21 -20.40
C GLY A 217 -10.85 12.92 -18.93
N VAL A 218 -9.86 12.45 -18.15
CA VAL A 218 -10.03 12.23 -16.71
C VAL A 218 -10.27 13.57 -15.99
N ALA A 219 -9.49 14.61 -16.30
CA ALA A 219 -9.68 15.94 -15.74
C ALA A 219 -11.06 16.52 -16.07
N ALA A 220 -11.53 16.38 -17.32
CA ALA A 220 -12.85 16.80 -17.75
C ALA A 220 -13.96 16.05 -16.99
N SER A 221 -13.81 14.74 -16.78
CA SER A 221 -14.75 13.95 -15.99
C SER A 221 -14.82 14.42 -14.53
N ALA A 222 -13.68 14.80 -13.95
CA ALA A 222 -13.60 15.32 -12.59
C ALA A 222 -14.26 16.71 -12.48
N ILE A 223 -14.06 17.58 -13.47
CA ILE A 223 -14.75 18.87 -13.57
C ILE A 223 -16.27 18.67 -13.74
N ALA A 224 -16.68 17.69 -14.55
CA ALA A 224 -18.09 17.34 -14.72
C ALA A 224 -18.71 16.85 -13.40
N LEU A 225 -18.00 16.03 -12.62
CA LEU A 225 -18.42 15.63 -11.27
C LEU A 225 -18.59 16.82 -10.33
N LEU A 226 -17.67 17.78 -10.38
CA LEU A 226 -17.76 19.01 -9.58
C LEU A 226 -18.97 19.85 -9.97
N GLY A 227 -19.20 20.04 -11.27
CA GLY A 227 -20.37 20.75 -11.80
C GLY A 227 -21.68 20.06 -11.44
N LEU A 228 -21.73 18.73 -11.59
CA LEU A 228 -22.89 17.93 -11.20
C LEU A 228 -23.14 18.01 -9.69
N GLY A 229 -22.09 17.90 -8.88
CA GLY A 229 -22.18 18.05 -7.43
C GLY A 229 -22.63 19.45 -7.01
N TRP A 230 -22.23 20.50 -7.74
CA TRP A 230 -22.69 21.87 -7.49
C TRP A 230 -24.17 22.05 -7.81
N TRP A 231 -24.62 21.53 -8.95
CA TRP A 231 -26.04 21.54 -9.33
C TRP A 231 -26.89 20.76 -8.33
N LEU A 232 -26.42 19.59 -7.92
CA LEU A 232 -27.13 18.69 -7.03
C LEU A 232 -27.15 19.17 -5.58
N ARG A 233 -26.33 20.17 -5.22
CA ARG A 233 -26.30 20.76 -3.87
C ARG A 233 -27.68 21.29 -3.43
N ARG A 234 -28.50 21.79 -4.36
CA ARG A 234 -29.83 22.35 -4.04
C ARG A 234 -30.88 21.28 -3.75
N ARG A 235 -30.74 20.10 -4.35
CA ARG A 235 -31.68 18.97 -4.16
C ARG A 235 -31.23 18.04 -3.04
N ASN A 236 -29.96 17.63 -3.06
CA ASN A 236 -29.37 16.67 -2.13
C ASN A 236 -27.96 17.13 -1.72
N PRO A 237 -27.84 17.99 -0.69
CA PRO A 237 -26.55 18.60 -0.31
C PRO A 237 -25.49 17.55 0.07
N ASN A 238 -25.86 16.53 0.83
CA ASN A 238 -24.94 15.46 1.23
C ASN A 238 -24.35 14.70 0.03
N TYR A 239 -25.17 14.48 -0.99
CA TYR A 239 -24.74 13.79 -2.21
C TYR A 239 -23.86 14.68 -3.08
N GLY A 240 -24.21 15.97 -3.20
CA GLY A 240 -23.38 16.97 -3.88
C GLY A 240 -21.98 17.08 -3.27
N LEU A 241 -21.87 17.05 -1.93
CA LEU A 241 -20.58 17.08 -1.24
C LEU A 241 -19.72 15.84 -1.52
N MET A 242 -20.32 14.64 -1.58
CA MET A 242 -19.61 13.42 -1.94
C MET A 242 -19.07 13.48 -3.37
N LEU A 243 -19.90 13.92 -4.33
CA LEU A 243 -19.47 14.09 -5.72
C LEU A 243 -18.34 15.10 -5.87
N GLN A 244 -18.44 16.24 -5.18
CA GLN A 244 -17.40 17.26 -5.23
C GLN A 244 -16.10 16.78 -4.57
N GLY A 245 -16.19 16.08 -3.43
CA GLY A 245 -15.02 15.48 -2.80
C GLY A 245 -14.30 14.50 -3.73
N THR A 246 -15.07 13.62 -4.40
CA THR A 246 -14.53 12.70 -5.41
C THR A 246 -13.91 13.43 -6.59
N GLY A 247 -14.56 14.46 -7.13
CA GLY A 247 -14.01 15.26 -8.23
C GLY A 247 -12.67 15.92 -7.86
N ILE A 248 -12.55 16.48 -6.66
CA ILE A 248 -11.30 17.08 -6.16
C ILE A 248 -10.21 16.02 -5.99
N ALA A 249 -10.56 14.85 -5.43
CA ALA A 249 -9.62 13.73 -5.28
C ALA A 249 -9.10 13.23 -6.64
N VAL A 250 -9.99 13.07 -7.62
CA VAL A 250 -9.61 12.66 -8.99
C VAL A 250 -8.70 13.70 -9.63
N LEU A 251 -8.97 15.01 -9.48
CA LEU A 251 -8.06 16.06 -9.98
C LEU A 251 -6.67 15.97 -9.35
N TYR A 252 -6.60 15.77 -8.03
CA TYR A 252 -5.33 15.57 -7.31
C TYR A 252 -4.53 14.39 -7.87
N LEU A 253 -5.19 13.25 -8.02
CA LEU A 253 -4.58 12.04 -8.58
C LEU A 253 -4.16 12.23 -10.04
N THR A 254 -4.95 12.95 -10.82
CA THR A 254 -4.66 13.23 -12.24
C THR A 254 -3.42 14.09 -12.39
N VAL A 255 -3.30 15.18 -11.63
CA VAL A 255 -2.11 16.05 -11.64
C VAL A 255 -0.88 15.29 -11.17
N PHE A 256 -1.01 14.51 -10.09
CA PHE A 256 0.08 13.69 -9.58
C PHE A 256 0.55 12.64 -10.61
N ALA A 257 -0.39 11.95 -11.25
CA ALA A 257 -0.12 10.94 -12.25
C ALA A 257 0.53 11.55 -13.51
N ALA A 258 0.03 12.68 -13.99
CA ALA A 258 0.60 13.39 -15.14
C ALA A 258 2.06 13.81 -14.89
N MET A 259 2.42 14.19 -13.67
CA MET A 259 3.79 14.55 -13.29
C MET A 259 4.69 13.32 -13.08
N ARG A 260 4.24 12.29 -12.34
CA ARG A 260 5.10 11.16 -11.92
C ARG A 260 5.12 9.98 -12.89
N LEU A 261 4.00 9.68 -13.56
CA LEU A 261 3.87 8.48 -14.39
C LEU A 261 4.20 8.74 -15.87
N HIS A 262 3.92 9.94 -16.39
CA HIS A 262 4.10 10.25 -17.82
C HIS A 262 4.92 11.52 -18.10
N PRO A 263 5.78 11.96 -17.16
CA PRO A 263 6.42 13.29 -17.09
C PRO A 263 5.83 14.40 -18.00
N LEU A 264 4.51 14.54 -18.05
CA LEU A 264 3.83 15.51 -18.93
C LEU A 264 3.88 16.92 -18.34
N LEU A 265 4.03 17.01 -17.02
CA LEU A 265 4.01 18.25 -16.26
C LEU A 265 5.34 18.45 -15.55
N ASP A 266 5.93 19.62 -15.73
CA ASP A 266 7.03 20.11 -14.88
C ASP A 266 6.53 20.19 -13.41
N PRO A 267 7.32 19.76 -12.41
CA PRO A 267 7.02 19.94 -10.99
C PRO A 267 6.46 21.31 -10.61
N LYS A 268 6.92 22.40 -11.24
CA LYS A 268 6.40 23.76 -10.98
C LYS A 268 4.94 23.92 -11.41
N LEU A 269 4.60 23.43 -12.61
CA LEU A 269 3.24 23.48 -13.13
C LEU A 269 2.31 22.56 -12.35
N ALA A 270 2.78 21.37 -11.99
CA ALA A 270 2.03 20.44 -11.16
C ALA A 270 1.71 21.06 -9.79
N LEU A 271 2.69 21.70 -9.13
CA LEU A 271 2.47 22.41 -7.87
C LEU A 271 1.42 23.51 -8.06
N GLY A 272 1.54 24.36 -9.09
CA GLY A 272 0.55 25.42 -9.37
C GLY A 272 -0.88 24.88 -9.55
N LEU A 273 -1.04 23.76 -10.26
CA LEU A 273 -2.34 23.10 -10.42
C LEU A 273 -2.87 22.54 -9.10
N LEU A 274 -2.04 21.89 -8.29
CA LEU A 274 -2.47 21.38 -6.97
C LEU A 274 -2.90 22.52 -6.04
N VAL A 275 -2.20 23.66 -6.08
CA VAL A 275 -2.61 24.87 -5.34
C VAL A 275 -3.96 25.39 -5.82
N LEU A 276 -4.16 25.46 -7.14
CA LEU A 276 -5.43 25.90 -7.72
C LEU A 276 -6.59 24.97 -7.30
N VAL A 277 -6.38 23.66 -7.37
CA VAL A 277 -7.37 22.65 -6.94
C VAL A 277 -7.66 22.78 -5.45
N THR A 278 -6.64 23.04 -4.63
CA THR A 278 -6.79 23.26 -3.18
C THR A 278 -7.58 24.52 -2.86
N ALA A 279 -7.24 25.63 -3.51
CA ALA A 279 -7.97 26.88 -3.36
C ALA A 279 -9.43 26.74 -3.79
N PHE A 280 -9.67 26.06 -4.92
CA PHE A 280 -11.03 25.77 -5.38
C PHE A 280 -11.80 24.90 -4.37
N SER A 281 -11.18 23.83 -3.86
CA SER A 281 -11.75 22.99 -2.80
C SER A 281 -12.10 23.79 -1.55
N ALA A 282 -11.21 24.68 -1.10
CA ALA A 282 -11.43 25.54 0.05
C ALA A 282 -12.60 26.52 -0.18
N ILE A 283 -12.69 27.14 -1.36
CA ILE A 283 -13.81 28.01 -1.74
C ILE A 283 -15.13 27.23 -1.69
N LEU A 284 -15.16 26.03 -2.27
CA LEU A 284 -16.33 25.15 -2.24
C LEU A 284 -16.73 24.78 -0.80
N ALA A 285 -15.74 24.51 0.05
CA ALA A 285 -15.95 24.17 1.46
C ALA A 285 -16.58 25.32 2.25
N VAL A 286 -16.07 26.54 2.07
CA VAL A 286 -16.60 27.75 2.71
C VAL A 286 -18.02 28.03 2.22
N ALA A 287 -18.21 28.02 0.89
CA ALA A 287 -19.48 28.31 0.25
C ALA A 287 -20.60 27.32 0.64
N GLN A 288 -20.26 26.08 0.95
CA GLN A 288 -21.23 25.02 1.28
C GLN A 288 -21.24 24.62 2.75
N ASN A 289 -20.49 25.32 3.61
CA ASN A 289 -20.34 24.95 5.02
C ASN A 289 -19.92 23.49 5.23
N ALA A 290 -19.03 22.99 4.38
CA ALA A 290 -18.66 21.59 4.35
C ALA A 290 -17.26 21.37 4.95
N LEU A 291 -17.23 20.95 6.22
CA LEU A 291 -15.99 20.65 6.93
C LEU A 291 -15.14 19.60 6.19
N GLY A 292 -15.78 18.57 5.62
CA GLY A 292 -15.08 17.49 4.91
C GLY A 292 -14.27 17.98 3.72
N LEU A 293 -14.79 18.94 2.94
CA LEU A 293 -14.07 19.53 1.81
C LEU A 293 -12.91 20.41 2.29
N ALA A 294 -13.09 21.16 3.39
CA ALA A 294 -12.03 21.99 3.95
C ALA A 294 -10.86 21.14 4.47
N VAL A 295 -11.16 20.02 5.15
CA VAL A 295 -10.15 19.07 5.62
C VAL A 295 -9.44 18.42 4.43
N ALA A 296 -10.17 17.99 3.40
CA ALA A 296 -9.58 17.45 2.18
C ALA A 296 -8.68 18.47 1.47
N ALA A 297 -9.09 19.74 1.40
CA ALA A 297 -8.28 20.83 0.86
C ALA A 297 -6.99 21.01 1.67
N ALA A 298 -7.09 21.11 3.00
CA ALA A 298 -5.93 21.28 3.86
C ALA A 298 -4.95 20.11 3.74
N LEU A 299 -5.44 18.87 3.80
CA LEU A 299 -4.62 17.66 3.65
C LEU A 299 -3.95 17.60 2.28
N GLY A 300 -4.71 17.84 1.20
CA GLY A 300 -4.17 17.89 -0.15
C GLY A 300 -3.09 18.97 -0.28
N GLY A 301 -3.35 20.16 0.24
CA GLY A 301 -2.43 21.29 0.17
C GLY A 301 -1.11 21.01 0.90
N PHE A 302 -1.14 20.36 2.07
CA PHE A 302 0.10 19.92 2.75
C PHE A 302 0.79 18.77 2.00
N ALA A 303 0.04 17.89 1.33
CA ALA A 303 0.61 16.81 0.52
C ALA A 303 1.27 17.30 -0.77
N ALA A 304 0.77 18.38 -1.39
CA ALA A 304 1.25 18.90 -2.68
C ALA A 304 2.78 19.10 -2.77
N PRO A 305 3.46 19.81 -1.85
CA PRO A 305 4.91 19.97 -1.90
C PRO A 305 5.66 18.65 -1.63
N ILE A 306 5.10 17.75 -0.81
CA ILE A 306 5.71 16.43 -0.56
C ILE A 306 5.69 15.59 -1.83
N LEU A 307 4.57 15.61 -2.56
CA LEU A 307 4.40 14.85 -3.80
C LEU A 307 5.25 15.41 -4.96
N THR A 308 5.40 16.73 -5.02
CA THR A 308 6.13 17.46 -6.07
C THR A 308 7.61 17.68 -5.75
N SER A 309 8.06 17.43 -4.51
CA SER A 309 9.46 17.63 -4.12
C SER A 309 10.40 16.74 -4.94
N THR A 310 11.37 17.40 -5.57
CA THR A 310 12.48 16.80 -6.31
C THR A 310 13.74 16.65 -5.46
N GLY A 311 13.67 16.94 -4.14
CA GLY A 311 14.82 16.86 -3.25
C GLY A 311 15.82 18.03 -3.39
N SER A 312 15.44 19.12 -4.06
CA SER A 312 16.32 20.25 -4.41
C SER A 312 16.80 21.13 -3.25
N GLY A 313 16.45 20.81 -2.00
CA GLY A 313 16.95 21.53 -0.81
C GLY A 313 16.50 23.01 -0.69
N ASN A 314 15.57 23.48 -1.52
CA ASN A 314 15.05 24.85 -1.40
C ASN A 314 13.97 24.94 -0.32
N HIS A 315 14.42 24.95 0.93
CA HIS A 315 13.56 25.08 2.11
C HIS A 315 12.78 26.40 2.14
N VAL A 316 13.33 27.48 1.58
CA VAL A 316 12.67 28.79 1.54
C VAL A 316 11.37 28.74 0.73
N ALA A 317 11.39 28.08 -0.44
CA ALA A 317 10.18 27.90 -1.25
C ALA A 317 9.13 27.04 -0.54
N LEU A 318 9.55 25.97 0.13
CA LEU A 318 8.66 25.06 0.86
C LEU A 318 8.01 25.73 2.07
N PHE A 319 8.79 26.46 2.88
CA PHE A 319 8.25 27.19 4.02
C PHE A 319 7.41 28.39 3.60
N SER A 320 7.78 29.11 2.53
CA SER A 320 6.94 30.19 1.97
C SER A 320 5.59 29.67 1.50
N TYR A 321 5.57 28.49 0.87
CA TYR A 321 4.35 27.79 0.51
C TYR A 321 3.50 27.43 1.74
N PHE A 322 4.11 26.90 2.80
CA PHE A 322 3.39 26.61 4.05
C PHE A 322 2.86 27.86 4.73
N ILE A 323 3.58 28.99 4.69
CA ILE A 323 3.07 30.27 5.18
C ILE A 323 1.81 30.67 4.40
N LEU A 324 1.86 30.60 3.06
CA LEU A 324 0.70 30.93 2.22
C LEU A 324 -0.49 29.99 2.49
N LEU A 325 -0.24 28.70 2.63
CA LEU A 325 -1.26 27.70 2.91
C LEU A 325 -1.87 27.89 4.30
N ASN A 326 -1.05 28.15 5.32
CA ASN A 326 -1.54 28.46 6.67
C ASN A 326 -2.29 29.78 6.74
N ALA A 327 -1.88 30.81 5.98
CA ALA A 327 -2.64 32.05 5.84
C ALA A 327 -4.02 31.79 5.23
N GLY A 328 -4.10 30.89 4.23
CA GLY A 328 -5.38 30.43 3.68
C GLY A 328 -6.25 29.70 4.70
N ILE A 329 -5.68 28.77 5.46
CA ILE A 329 -6.37 28.08 6.56
C ILE A 329 -6.86 29.08 7.62
N LEU A 330 -6.01 30.03 8.00
CA LEU A 330 -6.33 31.07 8.97
C LEU A 330 -7.46 31.98 8.47
N ALA A 331 -7.43 32.39 7.20
CA ALA A 331 -8.50 33.17 6.59
C ALA A 331 -9.84 32.41 6.64
N ILE A 332 -9.83 31.11 6.31
CA ILE A 332 -11.03 30.26 6.44
C ILE A 332 -11.47 30.16 7.89
N ALA A 333 -10.54 29.95 8.82
CA ALA A 333 -10.81 29.86 10.25
C ALA A 333 -11.40 31.16 10.81
N TRP A 334 -11.03 32.31 10.25
CA TRP A 334 -11.57 33.63 10.60
C TRP A 334 -13.06 33.76 10.24
N PHE A 335 -13.45 33.25 9.07
CA PHE A 335 -14.86 33.22 8.66
C PHE A 335 -15.65 32.07 9.29
N LYS A 336 -14.97 30.99 9.69
CA LYS A 336 -15.58 29.78 10.25
C LYS A 336 -14.65 29.07 11.21
N ALA A 337 -14.95 29.17 12.51
CA ALA A 337 -14.15 28.61 13.61
C ALA A 337 -14.26 27.07 13.72
N TRP A 338 -13.94 26.35 12.66
CA TRP A 338 -13.83 24.90 12.69
C TRP A 338 -12.52 24.49 13.38
N ARG A 339 -12.60 24.16 14.67
CA ARG A 339 -11.45 23.68 15.49
C ARG A 339 -10.65 22.56 14.81
N LEU A 340 -11.33 21.68 14.06
CA LEU A 340 -10.70 20.59 13.34
C LEU A 340 -9.74 21.08 12.25
N LEU A 341 -10.05 22.20 11.58
CA LEU A 341 -9.21 22.76 10.51
C LEU A 341 -7.91 23.34 11.09
N ASN A 342 -7.99 24.01 12.23
CA ASN A 342 -6.81 24.48 12.96
C ASN A 342 -5.93 23.31 13.40
N LEU A 343 -6.52 22.19 13.80
CA LEU A 343 -5.80 20.99 14.21
C LEU A 343 -5.08 20.34 13.03
N VAL A 344 -5.71 20.28 11.84
CA VAL A 344 -5.06 19.82 10.60
C VAL A 344 -3.94 20.76 10.18
N GLY A 345 -4.15 22.08 10.26
CA GLY A 345 -3.12 23.10 9.99
C GLY A 345 -1.91 22.98 10.92
N PHE A 346 -2.17 22.82 12.21
CA PHE A 346 -1.16 22.57 13.24
C PHE A 346 -0.40 21.28 12.95
N LEU A 347 -1.10 20.16 12.77
CA LEU A 347 -0.46 18.85 12.58
C LEU A 347 0.31 18.78 11.27
N GLY A 348 -0.19 19.40 10.19
CA GLY A 348 0.50 19.49 8.91
C GLY A 348 1.80 20.30 9.04
N THR A 349 1.74 21.49 9.63
CA THR A 349 2.91 22.38 9.73
C THR A 349 3.95 21.86 10.72
N PHE A 350 3.54 21.47 11.93
CA PHE A 350 4.45 20.95 12.94
C PHE A 350 4.96 19.56 12.58
N GLY A 351 4.12 18.69 12.02
CA GLY A 351 4.53 17.34 11.62
C GLY A 351 5.59 17.39 10.52
N ILE A 352 5.36 18.17 9.47
CA ILE A 352 6.33 18.30 8.37
C ILE A 352 7.58 19.07 8.84
N GLY A 353 7.40 20.13 9.63
CA GLY A 353 8.51 20.91 10.19
C GLY A 353 9.42 20.08 11.11
N PHE A 354 8.86 19.24 11.98
CA PHE A 354 9.61 18.37 12.87
C PHE A 354 10.31 17.23 12.10
N ALA A 355 9.62 16.62 11.13
CA ALA A 355 10.23 15.60 10.27
C ALA A 355 11.41 16.15 9.45
N TRP A 356 11.32 17.41 9.03
CA TRP A 356 12.42 18.12 8.38
C TRP A 356 13.55 18.45 9.35
N GLY A 357 13.23 19.00 10.53
CA GLY A 357 14.19 19.35 11.57
C GLY A 357 15.02 18.15 12.02
N LEU A 358 14.39 17.00 12.29
CA LEU A 358 15.09 15.77 12.67
C LEU A 358 16.04 15.23 11.59
N ARG A 359 15.73 15.47 10.31
CA ARG A 359 16.56 15.00 9.19
C ARG A 359 17.67 15.97 8.79
N SER A 360 17.51 17.25 9.10
CA SER A 360 18.40 18.31 8.59
C SER A 360 19.26 18.93 9.69
N TYR A 361 18.98 18.64 10.97
CA TYR A 361 19.78 19.11 12.09
C TYR A 361 20.99 18.21 12.29
N THR A 362 22.13 18.64 11.76
CA THR A 362 23.45 18.15 12.15
C THR A 362 23.98 19.08 13.26
N PRO A 363 24.31 18.57 14.46
CA PRO A 363 24.68 19.38 15.62
C PRO A 363 25.96 20.18 15.43
#